data_AF-A0A9Q9CED6-F1
#
_entry.id   AF-A0A9Q9CED6-F1
#
_cell.length_a   1.000
_cell.length_b   1.000
_cell.length_c   1.000
_cell.angle_alpha   90.00
_cell.angle_beta   90.00
_cell.angle_gamma   90.00
#
_symmetry.space_group_name_H-M   'P 1'
#
loop_
_entity.id
_entity.type
_entity.pdbx_description
1 polymer ?
#
loop_
_entity_poly.entity_id
_entity_poly.type
_entity_poly.pdbx_seq_one_letter_code
_entity_poly.pdbx_strand_id
1 'polypeptide(L)'
;MGGADNEKKSQCKQLCPIKIPLIGPLRDMIAREVGDKASTVIDILEGLVPTVSPENMYSELVEALTPVIDQKAKGLVGKVMAYKRKICRDGDECRAKNCIFLHGRDKRNGECTSGGSGMKGKEEGADASDTTSKRRKMAEPNENNEVVFNKVNESRHNPEDLKAYAARFGRITNFKRLNPEKYLVVFEDPESASELVKSSEPVLEDPGIKKFYNVIDNLVKVELKKLFEEQEAIIDKMSTEFSAALLGHLRNINIRIRSLVMKDRSKDNGGVDNKRGFDQENSLYYNCF
;
A
#
# COMPACT_ATOMS: atom_id res chain seq x y z
N MET A 1 21.81 -10.28 41.86
CA MET A 1 22.38 -10.53 40.52
C MET A 1 21.22 -11.09 39.69
N GLY A 2 20.46 -10.32 38.91
CA GLY A 2 20.90 -9.42 37.83
C GLY A 2 21.37 -10.31 36.67
N GLY A 3 20.75 -10.38 35.49
CA GLY A 3 19.63 -9.65 34.92
C GLY A 3 19.11 -10.37 33.67
N ALA A 4 18.03 -9.84 33.12
CA ALA A 4 17.32 -10.29 31.93
C ALA A 4 18.08 -9.98 30.63
N ASP A 5 17.91 -10.83 29.63
CA ASP A 5 18.24 -10.55 28.22
C ASP A 5 17.38 -11.46 27.33
N ASN A 6 16.83 -11.06 26.18
CA ASN A 6 16.45 -9.76 25.63
C ASN A 6 15.64 -10.10 24.37
N GLU A 7 14.34 -9.81 24.33
CA GLU A 7 13.51 -9.92 23.13
C GLU A 7 13.96 -8.87 22.10
N LYS A 8 14.87 -9.23 21.19
CA LYS A 8 15.15 -8.39 20.00
C LYS A 8 14.14 -8.70 18.90
N LYS A 9 12.96 -8.07 19.01
CA LYS A 9 12.01 -7.94 17.90
C LYS A 9 12.63 -7.07 16.80
N SER A 10 12.74 -7.67 15.63
CA SER A 10 13.20 -7.11 14.36
C SER A 10 12.53 -5.75 14.05
N GLN A 11 13.31 -4.66 14.15
CA GLN A 11 12.90 -3.34 13.70
C GLN A 11 13.03 -3.27 12.18
N CYS A 12 11.92 -3.51 11.50
CA CYS A 12 11.73 -3.17 10.10
C CYS A 12 11.98 -1.66 9.94
N LYS A 13 12.95 -1.28 9.09
CA LYS A 13 13.33 0.11 8.77
C LYS A 13 12.07 0.92 8.41
N GLN A 14 11.54 1.68 9.36
CA GLN A 14 10.36 2.49 9.17
C GLN A 14 10.73 3.79 8.46
N LEU A 15 10.25 3.93 7.23
CA LEU A 15 10.16 5.21 6.52
C LEU A 15 9.52 6.27 7.43
N CYS A 16 9.97 7.52 7.26
CA CYS A 16 9.46 8.68 7.99
C CYS A 16 7.92 8.67 8.03
N PRO A 17 7.29 8.55 9.21
CA PRO A 17 5.85 8.29 9.30
C PRO A 17 4.96 9.49 9.02
N ILE A 18 5.53 10.69 9.02
CA ILE A 18 4.79 11.94 8.91
C ILE A 18 4.91 12.44 7.47
N LYS A 19 3.78 12.51 6.76
CA LYS A 19 3.73 13.16 5.44
C LYS A 19 3.69 14.68 5.62
N ILE A 20 4.56 15.39 4.88
CA ILE A 20 4.62 16.86 4.81
C ILE A 20 4.13 17.31 3.42
N PRO A 21 3.30 18.36 3.31
CA PRO A 21 2.71 19.13 4.41
C PRO A 21 1.73 18.30 5.27
N LEU A 22 1.55 18.69 6.53
CA LEU A 22 0.66 17.98 7.44
C LEU A 22 -0.77 18.03 6.90
N ILE A 23 -1.41 16.87 6.82
CA ILE A 23 -2.79 16.80 6.31
C ILE A 23 -3.78 17.49 7.26
N GLY A 24 -4.87 18.04 6.71
CA GLY A 24 -5.89 18.80 7.46
C GLY A 24 -6.32 18.15 8.79
N PRO A 25 -6.72 16.86 8.82
CA PRO A 25 -7.14 16.22 10.07
C PRO A 25 -6.04 16.11 11.14
N LEU A 26 -4.77 16.03 10.72
CA LEU A 26 -3.62 16.03 11.63
C LEU A 26 -3.36 17.45 12.16
N ARG A 27 -3.50 18.47 11.30
CA ARG A 27 -3.48 19.89 11.71
C ARG A 27 -4.61 20.21 12.70
N ASP A 28 -5.82 19.71 12.46
CA ASP A 28 -6.97 19.88 13.36
C ASP A 28 -6.75 19.20 14.71
N MET A 29 -6.07 18.04 14.72
CA MET A 29 -5.69 17.35 15.95
C MET A 29 -4.70 18.19 16.78
N ILE A 30 -3.68 18.73 16.11
CA ILE A 30 -2.72 19.64 16.74
C ILE A 30 -3.45 20.87 17.29
N ALA A 31 -4.30 21.51 16.49
CA ALA A 31 -5.04 22.70 16.88
C ALA A 31 -5.88 22.51 18.14
N ARG A 32 -6.54 21.35 18.29
CA ARG A 32 -7.30 21.02 19.50
C ARG A 32 -6.42 20.77 20.73
N GLU A 33 -5.24 20.19 20.54
CA GLU A 33 -4.36 19.81 21.65
C GLU A 33 -3.58 21.00 22.21
N VAL A 34 -3.14 21.91 21.34
CA VAL A 34 -2.24 23.03 21.70
C VAL A 34 -2.89 24.41 21.61
N GLY A 35 -4.08 24.54 21.04
CA GLY A 35 -4.85 25.79 21.03
C GLY A 35 -4.23 26.88 20.16
N ASP A 36 -4.02 28.05 20.75
CA ASP A 36 -3.45 29.25 20.14
C ASP A 36 -2.05 29.02 19.55
N LYS A 37 -1.29 28.07 20.10
CA LYS A 37 0.06 27.74 19.65
C LYS A 37 0.12 26.82 18.42
N ALA A 38 -1.03 26.45 17.86
CA ALA A 38 -1.14 25.47 16.77
C ALA A 38 -0.34 25.83 15.53
N SER A 39 -0.38 27.10 15.09
CA SER A 39 0.35 27.55 13.91
C SER A 39 1.85 27.33 14.09
N THR A 40 2.41 27.81 15.21
CA THR A 40 3.83 27.66 15.53
C THR A 40 4.25 26.19 15.63
N VAL A 41 3.42 25.33 16.22
CA VAL A 41 3.70 23.89 16.31
C VAL A 41 3.68 23.21 14.94
N ILE A 42 2.73 23.59 14.07
CA ILE A 42 2.65 23.08 12.69
C ILE A 42 3.90 23.51 11.91
N ASP A 43 4.31 24.77 11.99
CA ASP A 43 5.47 25.30 11.29
C ASP A 43 6.77 24.59 11.73
N ILE A 44 6.93 24.34 13.03
CA ILE A 44 8.07 23.58 13.58
C ILE A 44 8.08 22.14 13.04
N LEU A 45 6.92 21.46 13.06
CA LEU A 45 6.81 20.09 12.56
C LEU A 45 7.10 20.01 11.06
N GLU A 46 6.55 20.91 10.26
CA GLU A 46 6.75 20.95 8.80
C GLU A 46 8.19 21.32 8.43
N GLY A 47 8.86 22.15 9.23
CA GLY A 47 10.26 22.51 9.03
C GLY A 47 11.26 21.42 9.44
N LEU A 48 11.01 20.70 10.54
CA LEU A 48 11.96 19.72 11.08
C LEU A 48 11.80 18.31 10.51
N VAL A 49 10.57 17.86 10.23
CA VAL A 49 10.34 16.49 9.74
C VAL A 49 11.15 16.15 8.46
N PRO A 50 11.34 17.07 7.50
CA PRO A 50 12.17 16.81 6.31
C PRO A 50 13.68 16.75 6.58
N THR A 51 14.16 17.35 7.67
CA THR A 51 15.60 17.54 7.92
C THR A 51 16.18 16.54 8.92
N VAL A 52 15.33 15.95 9.77
CA VAL A 52 15.74 15.07 10.87
C VAL A 52 15.74 13.60 10.45
N SER A 53 16.73 12.84 10.91
CA SER A 53 16.79 11.40 10.65
C SER A 53 15.66 10.65 11.39
N PRO A 54 15.11 9.55 10.82
CA PRO A 54 14.04 8.78 11.46
C PRO A 54 14.39 8.28 12.86
N GLU A 55 15.66 8.00 13.14
CA GLU A 55 16.15 7.49 14.43
C GLU A 55 16.05 8.54 15.54
N ASN A 56 16.27 9.83 15.22
CA ASN A 56 16.30 10.93 16.18
C ASN A 56 15.03 11.78 16.17
N MET A 57 14.12 11.52 15.23
CA MET A 57 12.91 12.31 15.00
C MET A 57 12.07 12.55 16.26
N TYR A 58 11.89 11.51 17.09
CA TYR A 58 11.09 11.67 18.31
C TYR A 58 11.75 12.64 19.30
N SER A 59 13.05 12.47 19.58
CA SER A 59 13.77 13.31 20.53
C SER A 59 13.89 14.74 20.04
N GLU A 60 14.22 14.96 18.77
CA GLU A 60 14.38 16.31 18.21
C GLU A 60 13.06 17.07 18.12
N LEU A 61 11.96 16.39 17.75
CA LEU A 61 10.64 17.03 17.76
C LEU A 61 10.19 17.39 19.19
N VAL A 62 10.48 16.53 20.18
CA VAL A 62 10.17 16.85 21.58
C VAL A 62 11.00 18.05 22.05
N GLU A 63 12.29 18.08 21.75
CA GLU A 63 13.18 19.17 22.12
C GLU A 63 12.73 20.50 21.49
N ALA A 64 12.41 20.51 20.20
CA ALA A 64 11.96 21.71 19.50
C ALA A 64 10.58 22.20 19.95
N LEU A 65 9.68 21.30 20.32
CA LEU A 65 8.33 21.66 20.77
C LEU A 65 8.25 22.01 22.26
N THR A 66 9.20 21.57 23.08
CA THR A 66 9.20 21.83 24.53
C THR A 66 9.14 23.33 24.87
N PRO A 67 9.89 24.24 24.23
CA PRO A 67 9.78 25.68 24.47
C PRO A 67 8.40 26.29 24.14
N VAL A 68 7.61 25.62 23.30
CA VAL A 68 6.31 26.11 22.84
C VAL A 68 5.18 25.57 23.70
N ILE A 69 5.18 24.27 23.98
CA ILE A 69 4.04 23.56 24.62
C ILE A 69 4.42 22.79 25.90
N ASP A 70 5.61 23.04 26.44
CA ASP A 70 6.12 22.53 27.71
C ASP A 70 5.96 21.01 27.84
N GLN A 71 5.39 20.57 28.97
CA GLN A 71 5.20 19.15 29.30
C GLN A 71 4.27 18.41 28.33
N LYS A 72 3.49 19.12 27.50
CA LYS A 72 2.62 18.49 26.51
C LYS A 72 3.37 18.01 25.26
N ALA A 73 4.62 18.43 25.05
CA ALA A 73 5.42 18.11 23.86
C ALA A 73 5.52 16.59 23.62
N LYS A 74 5.88 15.82 24.66
CA LYS A 74 6.02 14.35 24.58
C LYS A 74 4.71 13.67 24.14
N GLY A 75 3.59 14.08 24.75
CA GLY A 75 2.27 13.52 24.45
C GLY A 75 1.84 13.83 23.02
N LEU A 76 2.06 15.07 22.57
CA LEU A 76 1.72 15.48 21.21
C LEU A 76 2.57 14.75 20.17
N VAL A 77 3.91 14.71 20.33
CA VAL A 77 4.81 14.02 19.40
C VAL A 77 4.45 12.54 19.31
N GLY A 78 4.13 11.89 20.45
CA GLY A 78 3.64 10.51 20.46
C GLY A 78 2.37 10.32 19.64
N LYS A 79 1.39 11.24 19.74
CA LYS A 79 0.15 11.21 18.95
C LYS A 79 0.42 11.44 17.45
N VAL A 80 1.27 12.40 17.10
CA VAL A 80 1.65 12.70 15.71
C VAL A 80 2.34 11.49 15.06
N MET A 81 3.32 10.88 15.76
CA MET A 81 4.05 9.71 15.27
C MET A 81 3.17 8.45 15.17
N ALA A 82 2.12 8.33 15.99
CA ALA A 82 1.18 7.23 15.97
C ALA A 82 0.01 7.41 14.99
N TYR A 83 -0.18 8.63 14.48
CA TYR A 83 -1.33 9.00 13.68
C TYR A 83 -1.46 8.11 12.45
N LYS A 84 -2.60 7.42 12.34
CA LYS A 84 -2.96 6.49 11.26
C LYS A 84 -1.94 5.37 10.98
N ARG A 85 -1.06 5.04 11.94
CA ARG A 85 -0.13 3.89 11.82
C ARG A 85 -0.77 2.53 12.11
N LYS A 86 -1.70 2.48 13.06
CA LYS A 86 -2.36 1.25 13.48
C LYS A 86 -3.83 1.29 13.12
N ILE A 87 -4.40 0.13 12.82
CA ILE A 87 -5.85 -0.02 12.64
C ILE A 87 -6.51 0.22 14.01
N CYS A 88 -7.60 0.99 14.01
CA CYS A 88 -8.38 1.17 15.23
C CYS A 88 -8.89 -0.19 15.72
N ARG A 89 -8.78 -0.44 17.03
CA ARG A 89 -9.30 -1.67 17.64
C ARG A 89 -10.79 -1.88 17.35
N ASP A 90 -11.54 -0.79 17.35
CA ASP A 90 -13.00 -0.80 17.12
C ASP A 90 -13.37 -0.65 15.64
N GLY A 91 -12.36 -0.62 14.73
CA GLY A 91 -12.58 -0.54 13.29
C GLY A 91 -13.54 0.58 12.89
N ASP A 92 -14.41 0.32 11.91
CA ASP A 92 -15.38 1.30 11.44
C ASP A 92 -16.51 1.63 12.45
N GLU A 93 -16.63 0.85 13.52
CA GLU A 93 -17.59 1.08 14.61
C GLU A 93 -17.06 2.07 15.67
N CYS A 94 -15.83 2.56 15.51
CA CYS A 94 -15.23 3.52 16.44
C CYS A 94 -16.05 4.82 16.51
N ARG A 95 -16.65 5.06 17.68
CA ARG A 95 -17.43 6.27 18.01
C ARG A 95 -16.58 7.43 18.53
N ALA A 96 -15.28 7.21 18.75
CA ALA A 96 -14.38 8.28 19.17
C ALA A 96 -14.22 9.28 18.02
N LYS A 97 -14.76 10.49 18.21
CA LYS A 97 -14.77 11.56 17.20
C LYS A 97 -13.37 11.94 16.68
N ASN A 98 -12.33 11.71 17.49
CA ASN A 98 -10.94 12.08 17.20
C ASN A 98 -9.98 10.88 17.33
N CYS A 99 -10.41 9.70 16.91
CA CYS A 99 -9.56 8.53 16.97
C CYS A 99 -8.32 8.70 16.07
N ILE A 100 -7.13 8.57 16.66
CA ILE A 100 -5.83 8.73 15.98
C ILE A 100 -5.42 7.50 15.15
N PHE A 101 -6.22 6.44 15.17
CA PHE A 101 -5.96 5.18 14.48
C PHE A 101 -6.71 5.12 13.14
N LEU A 102 -6.26 4.25 12.24
CA LEU A 102 -6.80 4.08 10.90
C LEU A 102 -8.13 3.33 10.93
N HIS A 103 -9.20 3.92 10.36
CA HIS A 103 -10.46 3.23 10.08
C HIS A 103 -10.61 2.90 8.60
N GLY A 104 -11.53 2.00 8.25
CA GLY A 104 -11.86 1.67 6.86
C GLY A 104 -12.39 2.89 6.09
N ARG A 105 -13.16 3.78 6.75
CA ARG A 105 -13.60 5.07 6.19
C ARG A 105 -12.44 6.01 5.81
N ASP A 106 -11.33 5.97 6.54
CA ASP A 106 -10.16 6.82 6.27
C ASP A 106 -9.45 6.46 4.96
N LYS A 107 -9.59 5.21 4.51
CA LYS A 107 -9.04 4.74 3.23
C LYS A 107 -9.79 5.28 2.01
N ARG A 108 -11.06 5.69 2.17
CA ARG A 108 -11.90 6.19 1.07
C ARG A 108 -11.75 7.69 0.84
N ASN A 109 -11.38 8.44 1.88
CA ASN A 109 -11.28 9.91 1.82
C ASN A 109 -9.86 10.41 1.54
N GLY A 110 -8.90 9.52 1.36
CA GLY A 110 -7.48 9.86 1.24
C GLY A 110 -6.81 9.17 0.08
N GLU A 111 -7.23 9.51 -1.15
CA GLU A 111 -6.44 9.51 -2.41
C GLU A 111 -7.42 9.62 -3.59
N CYS A 112 -7.71 10.85 -4.02
CA CYS A 112 -8.09 11.28 -5.38
C CYS A 112 -8.68 12.71 -5.34
N THR A 113 -7.81 13.71 -5.29
CA THR A 113 -8.15 15.06 -5.80
C THR A 113 -7.47 15.23 -7.15
N SER A 114 -8.22 14.98 -8.23
CA SER A 114 -7.97 15.53 -9.57
C SER A 114 -9.28 15.44 -10.37
N GLY A 115 -9.97 16.58 -10.50
CA GLY A 115 -10.89 16.87 -11.60
C GLY A 115 -12.35 16.41 -11.47
N GLY A 116 -13.27 17.38 -11.36
CA GLY A 116 -14.69 17.15 -11.69
C GLY A 116 -15.68 18.01 -10.91
N SER A 117 -15.91 19.23 -11.39
CA SER A 117 -16.93 20.19 -10.97
C SER A 117 -18.32 19.59 -10.71
N GLY A 118 -19.05 20.18 -9.76
CA GLY A 118 -20.51 20.06 -9.69
C GLY A 118 -21.14 20.60 -8.41
N MET A 119 -21.27 21.92 -8.29
CA MET A 119 -22.12 22.55 -7.27
C MET A 119 -23.61 22.36 -7.57
N LYS A 120 -24.39 22.14 -6.49
CA LYS A 120 -25.80 22.49 -6.19
C LYS A 120 -26.43 21.29 -5.46
N GLY A 121 -27.16 21.43 -4.39
CA GLY A 121 -27.78 22.57 -3.73
C GLY A 121 -28.66 21.98 -2.63
N LYS A 122 -28.73 22.74 -1.54
CA LYS A 122 -29.41 22.49 -0.27
C LYS A 122 -30.92 22.31 -0.47
N GLU A 123 -31.55 21.37 0.25
CA GLU A 123 -32.75 21.65 1.07
C GLU A 123 -33.13 20.47 1.98
N GLU A 124 -33.63 20.85 3.15
CA GLU A 124 -34.03 20.02 4.30
C GLU A 124 -35.44 19.44 4.09
N GLY A 125 -35.71 18.29 4.70
CA GLY A 125 -37.06 17.73 4.81
C GLY A 125 -37.06 16.40 5.55
N ALA A 126 -37.81 16.33 6.64
CA ALA A 126 -37.80 15.28 7.65
C ALA A 126 -38.57 14.00 7.29
N ASP A 127 -38.30 12.99 8.12
CA ASP A 127 -39.13 11.87 8.56
C ASP A 127 -39.08 10.46 7.90
N ALA A 128 -38.76 9.53 8.80
CA ALA A 128 -39.15 8.12 8.96
C ALA A 128 -39.53 7.28 7.73
N SER A 129 -38.75 6.22 7.50
CA SER A 129 -39.19 4.83 7.77
C SER A 129 -38.22 3.82 7.17
N ASP A 130 -38.07 2.70 7.88
CA ASP A 130 -37.38 1.47 7.51
C ASP A 130 -37.56 1.06 6.05
N THR A 131 -36.44 0.71 5.41
CA THR A 131 -36.24 -0.66 4.90
C THR A 131 -34.83 -0.80 4.35
N THR A 132 -34.15 -1.82 4.88
CA THR A 132 -32.84 -2.30 4.46
C THR A 132 -32.82 -2.63 2.97
N SER A 133 -32.16 -1.78 2.18
CA SER A 133 -31.64 -2.17 0.87
C SER A 133 -30.13 -2.05 0.89
N LYS A 134 -29.46 -3.20 1.08
CA LYS A 134 -28.04 -3.39 0.79
C LYS A 134 -27.76 -2.91 -0.63
N ARG A 135 -27.33 -1.65 -0.76
CA ARG A 135 -26.76 -1.12 -2.00
C ARG A 135 -25.42 -1.82 -2.19
N ARG A 136 -25.46 -3.02 -2.79
CA ARG A 136 -24.30 -3.67 -3.38
C ARG A 136 -23.68 -2.64 -4.31
N LYS A 137 -22.53 -2.08 -3.91
CA LYS A 137 -21.61 -1.47 -4.86
C LYS A 137 -21.40 -2.55 -5.92
N MET A 138 -21.92 -2.35 -7.14
CA MET A 138 -21.44 -3.09 -8.29
C MET A 138 -19.95 -2.77 -8.33
N ALA A 139 -19.15 -3.75 -7.90
CA ALA A 139 -17.74 -3.74 -8.16
C ALA A 139 -17.61 -3.64 -9.67
N GLU A 140 -16.79 -2.71 -10.14
CA GLU A 140 -16.32 -2.73 -11.52
C GLU A 140 -15.92 -4.16 -11.89
N PRO A 141 -16.20 -4.61 -13.12
CA PRO A 141 -15.79 -5.93 -13.56
C PRO A 141 -14.29 -6.03 -13.32
N ASN A 142 -13.91 -6.82 -12.32
CA ASN A 142 -12.52 -7.03 -12.00
C ASN A 142 -11.98 -7.88 -13.16
N GLU A 143 -11.28 -7.25 -14.11
CA GLU A 143 -10.69 -7.88 -15.31
C GLU A 143 -9.55 -8.87 -14.96
N ASN A 144 -9.53 -9.35 -13.72
CA ASN A 144 -8.49 -10.22 -13.22
C ASN A 144 -8.85 -11.67 -13.47
N ASN A 145 -8.06 -12.32 -14.32
CA ASN A 145 -8.23 -13.72 -14.69
C ASN A 145 -7.50 -14.67 -13.71
N GLU A 146 -6.81 -14.11 -12.71
CA GLU A 146 -5.96 -14.85 -11.79
C GLU A 146 -6.61 -15.02 -10.41
N VAL A 147 -6.71 -16.26 -9.95
CA VAL A 147 -7.28 -16.64 -8.65
C VAL A 147 -6.27 -17.46 -7.86
N VAL A 148 -6.16 -17.17 -6.56
CA VAL A 148 -5.30 -17.90 -5.62
C VAL A 148 -6.16 -18.75 -4.70
N PHE A 149 -5.83 -20.05 -4.64
CA PHE A 149 -6.22 -20.91 -3.53
C PHE A 149 -5.17 -20.81 -2.42
N ASN A 150 -5.60 -20.59 -1.19
CA ASN A 150 -4.73 -20.40 -0.04
C ASN A 150 -5.15 -21.31 1.11
N LYS A 151 -4.19 -21.70 1.95
CA LYS A 151 -4.34 -22.69 3.03
C LYS A 151 -4.68 -24.09 2.49
N VAL A 152 -4.15 -24.43 1.33
CA VAL A 152 -4.28 -25.78 0.79
C VAL A 152 -3.43 -26.72 1.65
N ASN A 153 -4.04 -27.82 2.12
CA ASN A 153 -3.31 -28.88 2.79
C ASN A 153 -2.99 -29.99 1.77
N GLU A 154 -1.75 -30.00 1.27
CA GLU A 154 -1.29 -30.98 0.26
C GLU A 154 -1.33 -32.43 0.73
N SER A 155 -1.32 -32.68 2.05
CA SER A 155 -1.47 -34.03 2.56
C SER A 155 -2.90 -34.56 2.39
N ARG A 156 -3.87 -33.68 2.15
CA ARG A 156 -5.30 -34.03 2.00
C ARG A 156 -5.81 -33.82 0.59
N HIS A 157 -5.30 -32.82 -0.12
CA HIS A 157 -5.81 -32.39 -1.43
C HIS A 157 -4.71 -32.43 -2.47
N ASN A 158 -4.93 -33.14 -3.57
CA ASN A 158 -3.98 -33.21 -4.67
C ASN A 158 -4.12 -31.97 -5.58
N PRO A 159 -3.02 -31.38 -6.09
CA PRO A 159 -3.06 -30.35 -7.12
C PRO A 159 -3.97 -30.64 -8.33
N GLU A 160 -4.04 -31.89 -8.79
CA GLU A 160 -4.92 -32.25 -9.91
C GLU A 160 -6.41 -32.12 -9.55
N ASP A 161 -6.79 -32.43 -8.31
CA ASP A 161 -8.17 -32.28 -7.83
C ASP A 161 -8.54 -30.79 -7.73
N LEU A 162 -7.61 -29.95 -7.28
CA LEU A 162 -7.79 -28.49 -7.25
C LEU A 162 -7.98 -27.92 -8.65
N LYS A 163 -7.19 -28.39 -9.61
CA LYS A 163 -7.29 -28.00 -11.01
C LYS A 163 -8.62 -28.47 -11.61
N ALA A 164 -9.04 -29.71 -11.36
CA ALA A 164 -10.33 -30.24 -11.80
C ALA A 164 -11.50 -29.47 -11.19
N TYR A 165 -11.43 -29.13 -9.89
CA TYR A 165 -12.41 -28.28 -9.23
C TYR A 165 -12.50 -26.90 -9.89
N ALA A 166 -11.37 -26.25 -10.16
CA ALA A 166 -11.35 -24.94 -10.81
C ALA A 166 -11.85 -24.99 -12.27
N ALA A 167 -11.61 -26.10 -12.98
CA ALA A 167 -12.04 -26.28 -14.36
C ALA A 167 -13.57 -26.35 -14.52
N ARG A 168 -14.33 -26.56 -13.43
CA ARG A 168 -15.79 -26.48 -13.42
C ARG A 168 -16.33 -25.08 -13.70
N PHE A 169 -15.53 -24.04 -13.47
CA PHE A 169 -15.92 -22.63 -13.62
C PHE A 169 -15.50 -22.03 -14.98
N GLY A 170 -14.64 -22.71 -15.73
CA GLY A 170 -14.16 -22.23 -17.02
C GLY A 170 -12.82 -22.82 -17.41
N ARG A 171 -12.31 -22.39 -18.58
CA ARG A 171 -11.07 -22.91 -19.11
C ARG A 171 -9.87 -22.32 -18.39
N ILE A 172 -8.96 -23.19 -17.94
CA ILE A 172 -7.73 -22.81 -17.25
C ILE A 172 -6.60 -22.72 -18.27
N THR A 173 -5.94 -21.56 -18.35
CA THR A 173 -4.75 -21.34 -19.17
C THR A 173 -3.47 -21.74 -18.45
N ASN A 174 -3.42 -21.53 -17.13
CA ASN A 174 -2.27 -21.89 -16.31
C ASN A 174 -2.70 -22.31 -14.90
N PHE A 175 -2.01 -23.32 -14.36
CA PHE A 175 -2.17 -23.78 -12.99
C PHE A 175 -0.79 -23.99 -12.38
N LYS A 176 -0.40 -23.16 -11.41
CA LYS A 176 0.94 -23.15 -10.85
C LYS A 176 0.91 -23.18 -9.32
N ARG A 177 1.76 -24.01 -8.72
CA ARG A 177 2.04 -23.97 -7.29
C ARG A 177 2.92 -22.76 -6.97
N LEU A 178 2.47 -21.90 -6.05
CA LEU A 178 3.26 -20.78 -5.56
C LEU A 178 4.08 -21.19 -4.34
N ASN A 179 3.46 -21.91 -3.40
CA ASN A 179 4.12 -22.51 -2.24
C ASN A 179 3.27 -23.71 -1.74
N PRO A 180 3.71 -24.45 -0.69
CA PRO A 180 2.98 -25.64 -0.25
C PRO A 180 1.54 -25.44 0.21
N GLU A 181 1.13 -24.19 0.50
CA GLU A 181 -0.22 -23.85 0.94
C GLU A 181 -0.97 -23.00 -0.09
N LYS A 182 -0.35 -22.68 -1.23
CA LYS A 182 -0.87 -21.72 -2.22
C LYS A 182 -0.71 -22.15 -3.65
N TYR A 183 -1.80 -22.04 -4.39
CA TYR A 183 -1.87 -22.33 -5.82
C TYR A 183 -2.48 -21.15 -6.57
N LEU A 184 -1.93 -20.87 -7.74
CA LEU A 184 -2.40 -19.87 -8.68
C LEU A 184 -3.12 -20.57 -9.84
N VAL A 185 -4.32 -20.12 -10.13
CA VAL A 185 -5.11 -20.51 -11.29
C VAL A 185 -5.28 -19.28 -12.17
N VAL A 186 -4.97 -19.43 -13.45
CA VAL A 186 -5.20 -18.40 -14.46
C VAL A 186 -6.25 -18.94 -15.42
N PHE A 187 -7.35 -18.21 -15.56
CA PHE A 187 -8.42 -18.51 -16.49
C PHE A 187 -8.17 -17.86 -17.84
N GLU A 188 -8.81 -18.41 -18.89
CA GLU A 188 -8.87 -17.74 -20.20
C GLU A 188 -9.71 -16.45 -20.07
N ASP A 189 -10.86 -16.54 -19.40
CA ASP A 189 -11.82 -15.45 -19.28
C ASP A 189 -11.93 -14.89 -17.83
N PRO A 190 -12.07 -13.56 -17.65
CA PRO A 190 -12.26 -12.94 -16.33
C PRO A 190 -13.55 -13.36 -15.63
N GLU A 191 -14.59 -13.70 -16.41
CA GLU A 191 -15.88 -14.13 -15.89
C GLU A 191 -15.75 -15.43 -15.09
N SER A 192 -14.98 -16.40 -15.59
CA SER A 192 -14.71 -17.68 -14.91
C SER A 192 -13.99 -17.49 -13.58
N ALA A 193 -13.00 -16.59 -13.55
CA ALA A 193 -12.32 -16.20 -12.32
C ALA A 193 -13.31 -15.55 -11.32
N SER A 194 -14.24 -14.74 -11.83
CA SER A 194 -15.27 -14.11 -11.01
C SER A 194 -16.26 -15.09 -10.42
N GLU A 195 -16.74 -16.05 -11.21
CA GLU A 195 -17.64 -17.10 -10.75
C GLU A 195 -16.98 -17.96 -9.68
N LEU A 196 -15.72 -18.37 -9.90
CA LEU A 196 -14.97 -19.14 -8.91
C LEU A 196 -14.88 -18.39 -7.58
N VAL A 197 -14.49 -17.12 -7.58
CA VAL A 197 -14.31 -16.32 -6.35
C VAL A 197 -15.65 -16.03 -5.65
N LYS A 198 -16.72 -15.76 -6.41
CA LYS A 198 -18.06 -15.45 -5.87
C LYS A 198 -18.81 -16.69 -5.41
N SER A 199 -18.47 -17.88 -5.90
CA SER A 199 -19.11 -19.13 -5.53
C SER A 199 -19.04 -19.35 -4.01
N SER A 200 -20.17 -19.70 -3.40
CA SER A 200 -20.24 -20.07 -1.98
C SER A 200 -19.77 -21.51 -1.72
N GLU A 201 -19.53 -22.31 -2.76
CA GLU A 201 -19.07 -23.69 -2.60
C GLU A 201 -17.66 -23.72 -1.99
N PRO A 202 -17.45 -24.55 -0.94
CA PRO A 202 -16.12 -24.79 -0.40
C PRO A 202 -15.27 -25.51 -1.45
N VAL A 203 -13.97 -25.19 -1.47
CA VAL A 203 -13.02 -25.80 -2.41
C VAL A 203 -12.73 -27.22 -1.94
N LEU A 204 -13.08 -28.23 -2.74
CA LEU A 204 -12.92 -29.65 -2.40
C LEU A 204 -13.53 -30.02 -1.04
N GLU A 205 -14.72 -29.49 -0.75
CA GLU A 205 -15.43 -29.68 0.52
C GLU A 205 -14.67 -29.19 1.78
N ASP A 206 -13.56 -28.47 1.59
CA ASP A 206 -12.75 -27.91 2.66
C ASP A 206 -13.02 -26.41 2.84
N PRO A 207 -13.73 -26.00 3.91
CA PRO A 207 -14.00 -24.60 4.18
C PRO A 207 -12.76 -23.82 4.63
N GLY A 208 -11.65 -24.51 4.95
CA GLY A 208 -10.38 -23.90 5.33
C GLY A 208 -9.65 -23.28 4.14
N ILE A 209 -9.87 -23.80 2.92
CA ILE A 209 -9.27 -23.30 1.70
C ILE A 209 -9.98 -22.02 1.26
N LYS A 210 -9.23 -20.93 1.17
CA LYS A 210 -9.75 -19.62 0.73
C LYS A 210 -9.42 -19.38 -0.72
N LYS A 211 -10.38 -18.82 -1.47
CA LYS A 211 -10.22 -18.36 -2.86
C LYS A 211 -10.33 -16.84 -2.94
N PHE A 212 -9.38 -16.19 -3.61
CA PHE A 212 -9.37 -14.74 -3.81
C PHE A 212 -8.58 -14.38 -5.07
N TYR A 213 -8.86 -13.22 -5.64
CA TYR A 213 -8.10 -12.71 -6.79
C TYR A 213 -6.61 -12.51 -6.46
N ASN A 214 -5.72 -12.77 -7.42
CA ASN A 214 -4.31 -12.42 -7.29
C ASN A 214 -4.14 -10.90 -7.44
N VAL A 215 -4.04 -10.17 -6.31
CA VAL A 215 -3.91 -8.70 -6.33
C VAL A 215 -2.44 -8.26 -6.44
N ILE A 216 -1.47 -9.13 -6.15
CA ILE A 216 -0.07 -8.74 -6.02
C ILE A 216 0.56 -8.47 -7.39
N ASP A 217 0.37 -9.35 -8.37
CA ASP A 217 0.94 -9.17 -9.70
C ASP A 217 0.23 -8.06 -10.48
N ASN A 218 -1.05 -7.82 -10.20
CA ASN A 218 -1.78 -6.71 -10.81
C ASN A 218 -1.25 -5.35 -10.37
N LEU A 219 -0.82 -5.18 -9.11
CA LEU A 219 -0.27 -3.91 -8.64
C LEU A 219 1.05 -3.57 -9.34
N VAL A 220 1.98 -4.55 -9.46
CA VAL A 220 3.26 -4.35 -10.13
C VAL A 220 3.06 -4.12 -11.63
N LYS A 221 2.18 -4.89 -12.29
CA LYS A 221 1.83 -4.68 -13.71
C LYS A 221 1.22 -3.29 -13.95
N VAL A 222 0.30 -2.83 -13.09
CA VAL A 222 -0.30 -1.49 -13.19
C VAL A 222 0.73 -0.39 -12.97
N GLU A 223 1.61 -0.54 -11.98
CA GLU A 223 2.69 0.43 -11.74
C GLU A 223 3.69 0.48 -12.90
N LEU A 224 4.08 -0.67 -13.45
CA LEU A 224 4.93 -0.76 -14.63
C LEU A 224 4.29 -0.10 -15.85
N LYS A 225 3.01 -0.37 -16.12
CA LYS A 225 2.28 0.26 -17.23
C LYS A 225 2.29 1.79 -17.11
N LYS A 226 2.02 2.32 -15.91
CA LYS A 226 2.08 3.75 -15.64
C LYS A 226 3.47 4.34 -15.88
N LEU A 227 4.53 3.63 -15.47
CA LEU A 227 5.91 4.08 -15.69
C LEU A 227 6.29 4.07 -17.19
N PHE A 228 5.78 3.11 -17.98
CA PHE A 228 5.98 3.10 -19.42
C PHE A 228 5.26 4.25 -20.12
N GLU A 229 3.99 4.51 -19.76
CA GLU A 229 3.23 5.66 -20.27
C GLU A 229 3.92 6.99 -19.93
N GLU A 230 4.44 7.12 -18.71
CA GLU A 230 5.19 8.31 -18.28
C GLU A 230 6.54 8.44 -19.00
N GLN A 231 7.23 7.32 -19.26
CA GLN A 231 8.45 7.30 -20.06
C GLN A 231 8.19 7.76 -21.50
N GLU A 232 7.16 7.24 -22.14
CA GLU A 232 6.76 7.60 -23.51
C GLU A 232 6.46 9.11 -23.59
N ALA A 233 5.66 9.63 -22.66
CA ALA A 233 5.35 11.06 -22.58
C ALA A 233 6.58 11.95 -22.39
N ILE A 234 7.63 11.47 -21.70
CA ILE A 234 8.89 12.21 -21.56
C ILE A 234 9.71 12.15 -22.84
N ILE A 235 9.78 10.99 -23.51
CA ILE A 235 10.48 10.83 -24.78
C ILE A 235 9.85 11.74 -25.85
N ASP A 236 8.53 11.78 -25.92
CA ASP A 236 7.79 12.69 -26.80
C ASP A 236 8.12 14.15 -26.50
N LYS A 237 8.14 14.55 -25.23
CA LYS A 237 8.53 15.92 -24.83
C LYS A 237 9.98 16.24 -25.16
N MET A 238 10.89 15.28 -25.04
CA MET A 238 12.30 15.47 -25.41
C MET A 238 12.51 15.68 -26.90
N SER A 239 11.60 15.17 -27.75
CA SER A 239 11.66 15.40 -29.19
C SER A 239 11.42 16.87 -29.56
N THR A 240 10.73 17.63 -28.70
CA THR A 240 10.43 19.06 -28.89
C THR A 240 11.27 19.97 -28.00
N GLU A 241 11.56 19.56 -26.76
CA GLU A 241 12.28 20.35 -25.76
C GLU A 241 13.29 19.48 -25.02
N PHE A 242 14.58 19.64 -25.32
CA PHE A 242 15.63 18.93 -24.62
C PHE A 242 16.09 19.69 -23.37
N SER A 243 16.05 19.05 -22.20
CA SER A 243 16.57 19.64 -20.96
C SER A 243 17.19 18.60 -20.02
N ALA A 244 18.17 19.03 -19.22
CA ALA A 244 18.79 18.20 -18.20
C ALA A 244 17.78 17.69 -17.15
N ALA A 245 16.73 18.47 -16.87
CA ALA A 245 15.65 18.09 -15.97
C ALA A 245 14.84 16.91 -16.52
N LEU A 246 14.48 16.93 -17.81
CA LEU A 246 13.80 15.81 -18.48
C LEU A 246 14.68 14.56 -18.49
N LEU A 247 15.99 14.72 -18.72
CA LEU A 247 16.93 13.59 -18.75
C LEU A 247 17.09 12.96 -17.35
N GLY A 248 17.13 13.78 -16.30
CA GLY A 248 17.05 13.32 -14.92
C GLY A 248 15.75 12.59 -14.61
N HIS A 249 14.62 13.08 -15.13
CA HIS A 249 13.33 12.43 -14.94
C HIS A 249 13.25 11.06 -15.63
N LEU A 250 13.65 10.97 -16.89
CA LEU A 250 13.72 9.71 -17.64
C LEU A 250 14.63 8.69 -16.95
N ARG A 251 15.78 9.14 -16.43
CA ARG A 251 16.69 8.28 -15.64
C ARG A 251 16.00 7.72 -14.40
N ASN A 252 15.24 8.54 -13.67
CA ASN A 252 14.50 8.10 -12.49
C ASN A 252 13.42 7.06 -12.83
N ILE A 253 12.68 7.25 -13.92
CA ILE A 253 11.68 6.27 -14.38
C ILE A 253 12.35 4.95 -14.75
N ASN A 254 13.45 4.99 -15.51
CA ASN A 254 14.21 3.80 -15.85
C ASN A 254 14.73 3.04 -14.62
N ILE A 255 15.20 3.75 -13.59
CA ILE A 255 15.60 3.13 -12.32
C ILE A 255 14.42 2.43 -11.64
N ARG A 256 13.24 3.07 -11.62
CA ARG A 256 12.02 2.48 -11.03
C ARG A 256 11.55 1.25 -11.79
N ILE A 257 11.51 1.30 -13.12
CA ILE A 257 11.17 0.14 -13.97
C ILE A 257 12.14 -1.00 -13.69
N ARG A 258 13.46 -0.75 -13.71
CA ARG A 258 14.46 -1.78 -13.38
C ARG A 258 14.26 -2.35 -11.98
N SER A 259 13.98 -1.50 -10.98
CA SER A 259 13.72 -1.95 -9.62
C SER A 259 12.48 -2.83 -9.52
N LEU A 260 11.44 -2.61 -10.31
CA LEU A 260 10.24 -3.46 -10.31
C LEU A 260 10.50 -4.78 -11.03
N VAL A 261 11.13 -4.72 -12.22
CA VAL A 261 11.42 -5.92 -13.04
C VAL A 261 12.45 -6.85 -12.39
N MET A 262 13.50 -6.30 -11.77
CA MET A 262 14.60 -7.11 -11.20
C MET A 262 14.31 -7.63 -9.79
N LYS A 263 13.39 -7.00 -9.06
CA LYS A 263 12.99 -7.44 -7.71
C LYS A 263 12.14 -8.71 -7.73
N ASP A 264 11.49 -9.00 -8.86
CA ASP A 264 10.78 -10.27 -9.06
C ASP A 264 11.73 -11.45 -9.32
N ARG A 265 12.93 -11.21 -9.86
CA ARG A 265 13.91 -12.29 -10.12
C ARG A 265 14.67 -12.76 -8.88
N SER A 266 14.78 -11.94 -7.84
CA SER A 266 15.61 -12.23 -6.67
C SER A 266 14.91 -13.06 -5.59
N LYS A 267 13.63 -13.43 -5.77
CA LYS A 267 12.93 -14.36 -4.88
C LYS A 267 12.97 -15.82 -5.32
N ASP A 268 13.34 -16.11 -6.57
CA ASP A 268 13.29 -17.48 -7.11
C ASP A 268 14.66 -18.17 -7.20
N ASN A 269 15.77 -17.47 -7.00
CA ASN A 269 17.11 -18.10 -7.01
C ASN A 269 17.79 -18.00 -5.66
N GLY A 270 17.81 -19.13 -4.94
CA GLY A 270 18.65 -19.33 -3.78
C GLY A 270 20.14 -19.17 -4.10
N GLY A 271 20.81 -18.42 -3.23
CA GLY A 271 22.22 -18.49 -2.84
C GLY A 271 23.29 -18.68 -3.91
N VAL A 272 24.11 -17.65 -4.13
CA VAL A 272 25.57 -17.81 -4.33
C VAL A 272 26.30 -16.57 -3.76
N ASP A 273 27.43 -16.85 -3.12
CA ASP A 273 28.40 -15.98 -2.45
C ASP A 273 28.81 -14.70 -3.21
N ASN A 274 28.74 -13.56 -2.51
CA ASN A 274 29.40 -12.32 -2.92
C ASN A 274 30.89 -12.34 -2.52
N LYS A 275 31.75 -12.82 -3.42
CA LYS A 275 33.16 -12.37 -3.44
C LYS A 275 33.26 -11.08 -4.24
N ARG A 276 33.92 -10.08 -3.63
CA ARG A 276 34.26 -8.77 -4.19
C ARG A 276 34.82 -8.92 -5.62
N GLY A 277 34.06 -8.45 -6.59
CA GLY A 277 34.47 -8.28 -7.97
C GLY A 277 33.89 -6.97 -8.47
N PHE A 278 34.72 -6.20 -9.16
CA PHE A 278 34.39 -4.95 -9.83
C PHE A 278 33.04 -5.02 -10.56
N ASP A 279 32.13 -4.10 -10.25
CA ASP A 279 30.75 -4.07 -10.74
C ASP A 279 30.72 -3.59 -12.20
N GLN A 280 31.04 -4.52 -13.10
CA GLN A 280 31.18 -4.27 -14.54
C GLN A 280 29.87 -3.75 -15.16
N GLU A 281 28.72 -4.06 -14.55
CA GLU A 281 27.38 -3.64 -14.97
C GLU A 281 27.09 -2.15 -14.71
N ASN A 282 27.86 -1.49 -13.83
CA ASN A 282 27.78 -0.04 -13.56
C ASN A 282 28.87 0.77 -14.28
N SER A 283 29.71 0.13 -15.10
CA SER A 283 30.69 0.83 -15.93
C SER A 283 30.00 1.58 -17.06
N LEU A 284 30.14 2.91 -17.08
CA LEU A 284 29.70 3.79 -18.17
C LEU A 284 30.23 3.36 -19.55
N TYR A 285 31.33 2.60 -19.60
CA TYR A 285 32.01 2.24 -20.83
C TYR A 285 31.32 1.16 -21.66
N TYR A 286 30.42 0.37 -21.07
CA TYR A 286 29.76 -0.76 -21.75
C TYR A 286 28.35 -0.43 -22.27
N ASN A 287 27.83 0.78 -22.03
CA ASN A 287 26.47 1.18 -22.42
C ASN A 287 26.42 2.12 -23.64
N CYS A 288 27.53 2.28 -24.37
CA CYS A 288 27.60 3.17 -25.54
C CYS A 288 27.83 2.46 -26.89
N PHE A 289 27.72 1.13 -26.97
CA PHE A 289 27.70 0.39 -28.24
C PHE A 289 26.68 -0.75 -28.20
#